data_AF-A0A840Z352-F1
#
_entry.id   AF-A0A840Z352-F1
#
_cell.length_a   1.000
_cell.length_b   1.000
_cell.length_c   1.000
_cell.angle_alpha   90.00
_cell.angle_beta   90.00
_cell.angle_gamma   90.00
#
_symmetry.space_group_name_H-M   'P 1'
#
loop_
_entity.id
_entity.type
_entity.pdbx_description
1 polymer ?
#
loop_
_entity_poly.entity_id
_entity_poly.type
_entity_poly.pdbx_seq_one_letter_code
_entity_poly.pdbx_strand_id
1 'polypeptide(L)'
;MLEGIEWWLPPVVVDESGPSCAAITLELQQRGLINFLDDGSVNAERFLELLDAHRLGAGETECMAVAAESDFHICCDDRRARLAASNLIGANRVFGTIRVLRWCVEQHKIECGEAKRLLRTMREQGGFLPDTPQSFFCRGE
;
A
#
# COMPACT_ATOMS: atom_id res chain seq x y z
N MET A 1 6.18 -12.77 -4.96
CA MET A 1 4.90 -12.26 -4.42
C MET A 1 4.68 -12.84 -3.03
N LEU A 2 3.95 -12.14 -2.16
CA LEU A 2 3.48 -12.73 -0.90
C LEU A 2 2.36 -13.73 -1.21
N GLU A 3 2.47 -14.95 -0.69
CA GLU A 3 1.49 -16.01 -0.84
C GLU A 3 0.21 -15.68 -0.08
N GLY A 4 -0.94 -15.97 -0.69
CA GLY A 4 -2.27 -15.71 -0.13
C GLY A 4 -2.68 -14.23 -0.12
N ILE A 5 -1.94 -13.35 -0.81
CA ILE A 5 -2.28 -11.94 -0.94
C ILE A 5 -2.40 -11.57 -2.41
N GLU A 6 -3.56 -11.04 -2.78
CA GLU A 6 -3.78 -10.40 -4.08
C GLU A 6 -3.60 -8.90 -3.95
N TRP A 7 -2.86 -8.32 -4.90
CA TRP A 7 -2.55 -6.90 -4.92
C TRP A 7 -3.38 -6.20 -5.96
N TRP A 8 -4.04 -5.13 -5.54
CA TRP A 8 -4.93 -4.32 -6.38
C TRP A 8 -4.48 -2.87 -6.29
N LEU A 9 -4.31 -2.25 -7.45
CA LEU A 9 -3.96 -0.83 -7.55
C LEU A 9 -5.03 -0.10 -8.37
N PRO A 10 -5.38 1.13 -8.00
CA PRO A 10 -6.16 1.97 -8.90
C PRO A 10 -5.32 2.38 -10.13
N PRO A 11 -5.90 2.42 -11.34
CA PRO A 11 -5.18 2.80 -12.55
C PRO A 11 -4.50 4.17 -12.46
N VAL A 12 -5.10 5.13 -11.75
CA VAL A 12 -4.58 6.49 -11.58
C VAL A 12 -3.19 6.53 -10.94
N VAL A 13 -2.79 5.48 -10.20
CA VAL A 13 -1.44 5.39 -9.61
C VAL A 13 -0.37 5.36 -10.70
N VAL A 14 -0.66 4.81 -11.88
CA VAL A 14 0.28 4.83 -13.02
C VAL A 14 0.48 6.25 -13.53
N ASP A 15 -0.59 7.04 -13.59
CA ASP A 15 -0.57 8.42 -14.07
C ASP A 15 0.09 9.39 -13.07
N GLU A 16 -0.07 9.14 -11.77
CA GLU A 16 0.57 9.91 -10.69
C GLU A 16 2.05 9.53 -10.47
N SER A 17 2.48 8.39 -11.02
CA SER A 17 3.83 7.87 -10.84
C SER A 17 4.81 8.40 -11.89
N GLY A 18 6.08 8.55 -11.48
CA GLY A 18 7.17 8.79 -12.43
C GLY A 18 7.34 7.65 -13.44
N PRO A 19 7.93 7.89 -14.63
CA PRO A 19 7.93 6.94 -15.74
C PRO A 19 8.57 5.58 -15.41
N SER A 20 9.58 5.54 -14.54
CA SER A 20 10.19 4.30 -14.08
C SER A 20 9.23 3.46 -13.22
N CYS A 21 8.49 4.10 -12.31
CA CYS A 21 7.53 3.42 -11.44
C CYS A 21 6.31 2.96 -12.23
N ALA A 22 5.83 3.78 -13.17
CA ALA A 22 4.77 3.40 -14.10
C ALA A 22 5.14 2.16 -14.91
N ALA A 23 6.34 2.12 -15.51
CA ALA A 23 6.82 0.96 -16.27
C ALA A 23 6.90 -0.32 -15.43
N ILE A 24 7.41 -0.24 -14.20
CA ILE A 24 7.46 -1.39 -13.27
C ILE A 24 6.05 -1.87 -12.94
N THR A 25 5.12 -0.95 -12.66
CA THR A 25 3.73 -1.29 -12.32
C THR A 25 3.04 -2.03 -13.47
N LEU A 26 3.21 -1.54 -14.70
CA LEU A 26 2.68 -2.19 -15.90
C LEU A 26 3.31 -3.57 -16.14
N GLU A 27 4.63 -3.72 -15.95
CA GLU A 27 5.29 -5.03 -16.05
C GLU A 27 4.74 -6.02 -15.03
N LEU A 28 4.56 -5.60 -13.78
CA LEU A 28 4.00 -6.44 -12.72
C LEU A 28 2.57 -6.88 -13.05
N GLN A 29 1.77 -5.99 -13.63
CA GLN A 29 0.42 -6.30 -14.09
C GLN A 29 0.44 -7.32 -15.24
N GLN A 30 1.29 -7.13 -16.25
CA GLN A 30 1.44 -8.07 -17.37
C GLN A 30 1.87 -9.47 -16.92
N ARG A 31 2.62 -9.54 -15.83
CA ARG A 31 3.07 -10.80 -15.21
C ARG A 31 2.02 -11.43 -14.28
N GLY A 32 0.85 -10.80 -14.12
CA GLY A 32 -0.23 -11.27 -13.24
C GLY A 32 0.13 -11.20 -11.76
N LEU A 33 1.05 -10.32 -11.36
CA LEU A 33 1.48 -10.17 -9.97
C LEU A 33 0.67 -9.10 -9.21
N ILE A 34 0.07 -8.17 -9.94
CA ILE A 34 -0.88 -7.18 -9.44
C ILE A 34 -2.05 -7.09 -10.42
N ASN A 35 -3.19 -6.62 -9.93
CA ASN A 35 -4.37 -6.32 -10.72
C ASN A 35 -4.68 -4.82 -10.65
N PHE A 36 -5.29 -4.28 -11.70
CA PHE A 36 -5.90 -2.97 -11.64
C PHE A 36 -7.35 -3.07 -11.19
N LEU A 37 -7.80 -2.09 -10.42
CA LEU A 37 -9.21 -1.91 -10.11
C LEU A 37 -9.95 -1.52 -11.39
N ASP A 38 -11.12 -2.10 -11.61
CA ASP A 38 -11.98 -1.74 -12.74
C ASP A 38 -12.63 -0.37 -12.52
N ASP A 39 -12.83 0.41 -13.56
CA ASP A 39 -13.44 1.76 -13.48
C ASP A 39 -14.83 1.75 -12.80
N GLY A 40 -15.57 0.63 -12.88
CA GLY A 40 -16.87 0.46 -12.23
C GLY A 40 -16.81 0.11 -10.74
N SER A 41 -15.61 -0.14 -10.19
CA SER A 41 -15.43 -0.52 -8.78
C SER A 41 -15.43 0.68 -7.83
N VAL A 42 -15.26 1.90 -8.36
CA VAL A 42 -15.24 3.14 -7.57
C VAL A 42 -16.57 3.86 -7.70
N ASN A 43 -17.31 3.99 -6.61
CA ASN A 43 -18.49 4.86 -6.58
C ASN A 43 -18.05 6.33 -6.63
N ALA A 44 -18.45 7.04 -7.69
CA ALA A 44 -18.04 8.43 -7.93
C ALA A 44 -18.53 9.40 -6.85
N GLU A 45 -19.75 9.24 -6.33
CA GLU A 45 -20.26 10.07 -5.24
C GLU A 45 -19.41 9.86 -3.98
N ARG A 46 -19.11 8.59 -3.67
CA ARG A 46 -18.28 8.25 -2.51
C ARG A 46 -16.86 8.78 -2.63
N PHE A 47 -16.28 8.70 -3.82
CA PHE A 47 -14.96 9.27 -4.11
C PHE A 47 -14.94 10.79 -3.88
N LEU A 48 -15.93 11.52 -4.39
CA LEU A 48 -16.01 12.98 -4.23
C LEU A 48 -16.17 13.39 -2.76
N GLU A 49 -16.99 12.68 -1.99
CA GLU A 49 -17.13 12.90 -0.55
C GLU A 49 -15.81 12.74 0.20
N LEU A 50 -15.08 11.66 -0.09
CA LEU A 50 -13.79 11.36 0.55
C LEU A 50 -12.72 12.37 0.14
N LEU A 51 -12.72 12.79 -1.13
CA LEU A 51 -11.80 13.79 -1.66
C LEU A 51 -11.98 15.14 -0.94
N ASP A 52 -13.23 15.60 -0.79
CA ASP A 52 -13.53 16.86 -0.09
C ASP A 52 -13.18 16.79 1.41
N ALA A 53 -13.53 15.67 2.05
CA ALA A 53 -13.33 15.46 3.48
C ALA A 53 -11.84 15.37 3.88
N HIS A 54 -11.01 14.70 3.08
CA HIS A 54 -9.64 14.37 3.47
C HIS A 54 -8.55 15.10 2.67
N ARG A 55 -8.89 15.60 1.47
CA ARG A 55 -7.96 16.28 0.54
C ARG A 55 -6.68 15.48 0.34
N LEU A 56 -6.86 14.20 -0.01
CA LEU A 56 -5.80 13.24 -0.33
C LEU A 56 -5.61 13.16 -1.86
N GLY A 57 -4.57 12.45 -2.30
CA GLY A 57 -4.35 12.18 -3.73
C GLY A 57 -5.47 11.32 -4.33
N ALA A 58 -5.59 11.29 -5.66
CA ALA A 58 -6.67 10.54 -6.31
C ALA A 58 -6.50 9.04 -6.05
N GLY A 59 -5.29 8.50 -6.19
CA GLY A 59 -5.02 7.08 -5.94
C GLY A 59 -5.36 6.63 -4.51
N GLU A 60 -5.00 7.42 -3.50
CA GLU A 60 -5.34 7.12 -2.10
C GLU A 60 -6.86 7.18 -1.86
N THR A 61 -7.52 8.17 -2.46
CA THR A 61 -8.96 8.37 -2.33
C THR A 61 -9.74 7.24 -3.01
N GLU A 62 -9.31 6.77 -4.19
CA GLU A 62 -9.90 5.60 -4.86
C GLU A 62 -9.75 4.33 -4.02
N CYS A 63 -8.56 4.09 -3.44
CA CYS A 63 -8.36 2.95 -2.54
C CYS A 63 -9.32 2.99 -1.35
N MET A 64 -9.53 4.17 -0.76
CA MET A 64 -10.47 4.36 0.36
C MET A 64 -11.92 4.15 -0.06
N ALA A 65 -12.32 4.65 -1.23
CA ALA A 65 -13.68 4.47 -1.75
C ALA A 65 -14.02 2.99 -1.95
N VAL A 66 -13.13 2.24 -2.61
CA VAL A 66 -13.32 0.80 -2.84
C VAL A 66 -13.34 0.01 -1.54
N ALA A 67 -12.39 0.26 -0.64
CA ALA A 67 -12.30 -0.50 0.62
C ALA A 67 -13.44 -0.19 1.59
N ALA A 68 -14.13 0.94 1.45
CA ALA A 68 -15.29 1.28 2.27
C ALA A 68 -16.53 0.44 1.90
N GLU A 69 -16.62 -0.03 0.66
CA GLU A 69 -17.78 -0.75 0.13
C GLU A 69 -17.51 -2.25 -0.11
N SER A 70 -16.27 -2.69 0.12
CA SER A 70 -15.79 -4.06 -0.13
C SER A 70 -14.90 -4.55 1.02
N ASP A 71 -14.50 -5.82 0.99
CA ASP A 71 -13.60 -6.43 1.99
C ASP A 71 -12.10 -6.18 1.73
N PHE A 72 -11.76 -5.22 0.86
CA PHE A 72 -10.37 -4.89 0.59
C PHE A 72 -9.65 -4.30 1.79
N HIS A 73 -8.36 -4.62 1.93
CA HIS A 73 -7.47 -3.95 2.87
C HIS A 73 -6.66 -2.89 2.15
N ILE A 74 -6.28 -1.82 2.85
CA ILE A 74 -5.46 -0.74 2.29
C ILE A 74 -4.01 -0.92 2.73
N CYS A 75 -3.09 -0.83 1.77
CA CYS A 75 -1.66 -0.69 2.04
C CYS A 75 -1.20 0.68 1.56
N CYS A 76 -0.75 1.55 2.48
CA CYS A 76 -0.35 2.93 2.16
C CYS A 76 0.82 3.37 3.05
N ASP A 77 1.80 4.06 2.45
CA ASP A 77 2.97 4.60 3.13
C ASP A 77 2.76 6.05 3.66
N ASP A 78 1.76 6.78 3.17
CA ASP A 78 1.39 8.09 3.70
C ASP A 78 0.68 8.00 5.06
N ARG A 79 1.05 8.92 5.97
CA ARG A 79 0.52 8.94 7.34
C ARG A 79 -0.90 9.47 7.40
N ARG A 80 -1.24 10.51 6.62
CA ARG A 80 -2.57 11.12 6.62
C ARG A 80 -3.58 10.16 6.00
N ALA A 81 -3.24 9.53 4.88
CA ALA A 81 -4.06 8.53 4.23
C ALA A 81 -4.30 7.31 5.12
N ARG A 82 -3.26 6.78 5.78
CA ARG A 82 -3.45 5.68 6.76
C ARG A 82 -4.39 6.06 7.90
N LEU A 83 -4.31 7.29 8.43
CA LEU A 83 -5.19 7.73 9.52
C LEU A 83 -6.64 7.86 9.03
N ALA A 84 -6.84 8.49 7.88
CA ALA A 84 -8.16 8.64 7.27
C ALA A 84 -8.80 7.28 6.96
N ALA A 85 -8.05 6.38 6.32
CA ALA A 85 -8.46 5.01 6.07
C ALA A 85 -8.76 4.24 7.36
N SER A 86 -7.92 4.35 8.39
CA SER A 86 -8.13 3.64 9.65
C SER A 86 -9.43 4.06 10.35
N ASN A 87 -9.78 5.34 10.26
CA ASN A 87 -11.05 5.86 10.78
C ASN A 87 -12.24 5.41 9.94
N LEU A 88 -12.05 5.21 8.63
CA LEU A 88 -13.11 4.84 7.69
C LEU A 88 -13.42 3.34 7.71
N ILE A 89 -12.41 2.48 7.59
CA ILE A 89 -12.57 1.02 7.41
C ILE A 89 -12.09 0.20 8.61
N GLY A 90 -11.53 0.85 9.63
CA GLY A 90 -10.94 0.20 10.80
C GLY A 90 -9.43 -0.01 10.67
N ALA A 91 -8.70 0.25 11.76
CA ALA A 91 -7.24 0.18 11.79
C ALA A 91 -6.66 -1.22 11.50
N ASN A 92 -7.43 -2.28 11.72
CA ASN A 92 -7.05 -3.66 11.43
C ASN A 92 -7.01 -3.98 9.93
N ARG A 93 -7.60 -3.12 9.08
CA ARG A 93 -7.65 -3.26 7.62
C ARG A 93 -6.68 -2.32 6.90
N VAL A 94 -5.84 -1.61 7.65
CA VAL A 94 -4.88 -0.63 7.11
C VAL A 94 -3.46 -1.03 7.48
N PHE A 95 -2.61 -1.18 6.49
CA PHE A 95 -1.22 -1.60 6.62
C PHE A 95 -0.28 -0.56 6.01
N GLY A 96 0.93 -0.48 6.57
CA GLY A 96 2.00 0.32 6.00
C GLY A 96 3.18 -0.54 5.57
N THR A 97 4.16 0.08 4.93
CA THR A 97 5.39 -0.55 4.40
C THR A 97 6.08 -1.47 5.41
N ILE A 98 6.10 -1.09 6.69
CA ILE A 98 6.73 -1.90 7.75
C ILE A 98 6.03 -3.25 7.92
N ARG A 99 4.70 -3.31 7.83
CA ARG A 99 3.97 -4.58 7.91
C ARG A 99 4.26 -5.45 6.69
N VAL A 100 4.35 -4.84 5.51
CA VAL A 100 4.71 -5.54 4.26
C VAL A 100 6.10 -6.17 4.36
N LEU A 101 7.09 -5.41 4.82
CA LEU A 101 8.45 -5.94 5.03
C LEU A 101 8.45 -7.10 6.03
N ARG A 102 7.65 -7.01 7.11
CA ARG A 102 7.49 -8.10 8.08
C ARG A 102 6.84 -9.34 7.45
N TRP A 103 5.80 -9.17 6.62
CA TRP A 103 5.22 -10.30 5.88
C TRP A 103 6.22 -10.98 4.96
N CYS A 104 7.08 -10.21 4.27
CA CYS A 104 8.15 -10.77 3.45
C CYS A 104 9.10 -11.64 4.27
N VAL A 105 9.42 -11.25 5.50
CA VAL A 105 10.23 -12.07 6.41
C VAL A 105 9.45 -13.30 6.89
N GLU A 106 8.20 -13.15 7.32
CA GLU A 106 7.32 -14.24 7.77
C GLU A 106 7.18 -15.33 6.68
N GLN A 107 7.14 -14.93 5.41
CA GLN A 107 7.02 -15.81 4.25
C GLN A 107 8.36 -16.18 3.58
N HIS A 108 9.49 -16.00 4.27
CA HIS A 108 10.81 -16.41 3.80
C HIS A 108 11.23 -15.80 2.44
N LYS A 109 10.69 -14.63 2.08
CA LYS A 109 11.07 -13.92 0.85
C LYS A 109 12.33 -13.07 1.04
N ILE A 110 12.56 -12.59 2.26
CA ILE A 110 13.75 -11.84 2.69
C ILE A 110 14.12 -12.19 4.14
N GLU A 111 15.35 -11.89 4.53
CA GLU A 111 15.82 -12.03 5.92
C GLU A 111 15.49 -10.79 6.78
N CYS A 112 15.41 -10.92 8.11
CA CYS A 112 15.09 -9.76 8.96
C CYS A 112 16.14 -8.63 8.89
N GLY A 113 17.41 -8.99 8.72
CA GLY A 113 18.48 -8.02 8.45
C GLY A 113 18.31 -7.31 7.11
N GLU A 114 17.75 -7.98 6.11
CA GLU A 114 17.44 -7.38 4.80
C GLU A 114 16.25 -6.43 4.88
N ALA A 115 15.18 -6.80 5.58
CA ALA A 115 14.05 -5.91 5.85
C ALA A 115 14.50 -4.58 6.50
N LYS A 116 15.40 -4.65 7.49
CA LYS A 116 15.98 -3.44 8.13
C LYS A 116 16.79 -2.60 7.14
N ARG A 117 17.57 -3.23 6.25
CA ARG A 117 18.33 -2.51 5.20
C ARG A 117 17.39 -1.82 4.21
N LEU A 118 16.36 -2.50 3.72
CA LEU A 118 15.37 -1.93 2.80
C LEU A 118 14.65 -0.73 3.43
N LEU A 119 14.21 -0.85 4.69
CA LEU A 119 13.61 0.25 5.43
C LEU A 119 14.55 1.47 5.51
N ARG A 120 15.84 1.22 5.77
CA ARG A 120 16.85 2.29 5.82
C ARG A 120 17.03 2.96 4.45
N THR A 121 17.15 2.17 3.38
CA THR A 121 17.28 2.69 2.01
C THR A 121 16.07 3.55 1.63
N MET A 122 14.84 3.10 1.92
CA MET A 122 13.63 3.89 1.65
C MET A 122 13.65 5.24 2.40
N ARG A 123 14.12 5.26 3.65
CA ARG A 123 14.28 6.51 4.41
C ARG A 123 15.36 7.43 3.82
N GLU A 124 16.50 6.86 3.42
CA GLU A 124 17.60 7.61 2.78
C GLU A 124 17.16 8.22 1.44
N GLN A 125 16.21 7.60 0.75
CA GLN A 125 15.59 8.10 -0.48
C GLN A 125 14.43 9.08 -0.24
N GLY A 126 14.18 9.50 1.02
CA GLY A 126 13.19 10.52 1.37
C GLY A 126 11.87 9.98 1.93
N GLY A 127 11.74 8.66 2.13
CA GLY A 127 10.53 8.06 2.72
C GLY A 127 10.34 8.42 4.20
N PHE A 128 9.13 8.83 4.57
CA PHE A 128 8.75 9.22 5.94
C PHE A 128 8.38 8.00 6.81
N LEU A 129 9.26 7.01 6.87
CA LEU A 129 9.03 5.75 7.61
C LEU A 129 9.65 5.84 9.01
N PRO A 130 9.07 5.29 10.09
CA PRO A 130 9.67 5.36 11.43
C PRO A 130 10.93 4.47 11.56
N ASP A 131 11.83 4.83 12.46
CA ASP A 131 12.98 3.98 12.77
C ASP A 131 12.54 2.77 13.59
N THR A 132 12.59 1.60 12.97
CA THR A 132 12.08 0.34 13.54
C THR A 132 13.26 -0.60 13.81
N PRO A 133 13.43 -1.14 15.04
CA PRO A 133 14.56 -2.02 15.36
C PRO A 133 14.51 -3.31 14.53
N GLN A 134 15.67 -3.90 14.22
CA GLN A 134 15.74 -5.14 13.42
C GLN A 134 14.93 -6.28 14.06
N SER A 135 14.92 -6.36 15.38
CA SER A 135 14.18 -7.37 16.15
C SER A 135 12.67 -7.39 15.86
N PHE A 136 12.08 -6.26 15.43
CA PHE A 136 10.68 -6.22 15.02
C PHE A 136 10.40 -7.07 13.77
N PHE A 137 11.38 -7.16 12.86
CA PHE A 137 11.27 -7.94 11.63
C PHE A 137 11.66 -9.40 11.84
N CYS A 138 12.52 -9.68 12.82
CA CYS A 138 12.91 -11.05 13.11
C CYS A 138 11.70 -11.81 13.64
N ARG A 139 11.59 -13.06 13.22
CA ARG A 139 10.52 -13.95 13.70
C ARG A 139 10.77 -14.19 15.18
N GLY A 140 9.71 -14.18 15.98
CA GLY A 140 9.78 -14.81 17.29
C GLY A 140 10.04 -16.30 17.06
N GLU A 141 10.99 -16.87 17.82
CA GLU A 141 11.15 -18.32 17.90
C GLU A 141 9.86 -18.98 18.42
#